data_AF-A0AAU4W1W5-F1
#
_entry.id   AF-A0AAU4W1W5-F1
#
_cell.length_a   1.000
_cell.length_b   1.000
_cell.length_c   1.000
_cell.angle_alpha   90.00
_cell.angle_beta   90.00
_cell.angle_gamma   90.00
#
_symmetry.space_group_name_H-M   'P 1'
#
loop_
_entity.id
_entity.type
_entity.pdbx_description
1 polymer ?
#
loop_
_entity_poly.entity_id
_entity_poly.type
_entity_poly.pdbx_seq_one_letter_code
_entity_poly.pdbx_strand_id
1 'polypeptide(L)' 'MTTTLPAQRTVLKRFPAGYPRGSWPADEYAAAQRAQGTNARVVVDLASDQFLVVTDTTHP' A
#
# COMPACT_ATOMS: atom_id res chain seq x y z
N MET A 1 20.10 -19.04 6.22
CA MET A 1 18.84 -18.46 6.76
C MET A 1 18.85 -17.00 6.35
N THR A 2 18.06 -16.61 5.36
CA THR A 2 18.04 -15.22 4.86
C THR A 2 17.13 -14.41 5.77
N THR A 3 17.71 -13.65 6.70
CA THR A 3 16.94 -12.74 7.54
C THR A 3 16.59 -11.51 6.71
N THR A 4 15.36 -11.46 6.17
CA THR A 4 14.82 -10.25 5.55
C THR A 4 14.75 -9.16 6.63
N LEU A 5 15.54 -8.10 6.47
CA LEU A 5 15.45 -6.92 7.34
C LEU A 5 14.00 -6.41 7.34
N PRO A 6 13.46 -5.96 8.49
CA PRO A 6 12.10 -5.46 8.54
C PRO A 6 11.98 -4.26 7.60
N ALA A 7 11.28 -4.45 6.48
CA ALA A 7 10.98 -3.37 5.55
C ALA A 7 10.11 -2.34 6.28
N GLN A 8 10.59 -1.09 6.34
CA GLN A 8 9.82 -0.01 6.93
C GLN A 8 8.67 0.34 5.97
N ARG A 9 7.44 0.33 6.48
CA ARG A 9 6.24 0.64 5.69
C ARG A 9 5.79 2.07 5.90
N THR A 10 5.76 2.82 4.82
CA THR A 10 5.22 4.18 4.81
C THR A 10 3.88 4.20 4.11
N VAL A 11 2.84 4.76 4.74
CA VAL A 11 1.53 4.97 4.11
C VAL A 11 1.63 6.14 3.14
N LEU A 12 1.40 5.88 1.85
CA LEU A 12 1.36 6.89 0.80
C LEU A 12 -0.02 7.55 0.70
N LYS A 13 -1.09 6.75 0.78
CA LYS A 13 -2.47 7.23 0.65
C LYS A 13 -3.48 6.29 1.30
N ARG A 14 -4.61 6.85 1.74
CA ARG A 14 -5.74 6.13 2.35
C ARG A 14 -6.98 6.23 1.47
N PHE A 15 -7.74 5.16 1.40
CA PHE A 15 -8.99 5.06 0.64
C PHE A 15 -10.05 4.39 1.54
N PRO A 16 -11.29 4.90 1.57
CA PRO A 16 -12.36 4.26 2.33
C PRO A 16 -12.73 2.91 1.72
N ALA A 17 -12.95 1.88 2.55
CA ALA A 17 -13.32 0.56 2.05
C ALA A 17 -14.76 0.50 1.51
N GLY A 18 -15.64 1.37 2.02
CA GLY A 18 -17.04 1.51 1.57
C GLY A 18 -17.24 2.18 0.20
N TYR A 19 -16.21 2.31 -0.63
CA TYR A 19 -16.36 2.90 -1.96
C TYR A 19 -17.17 1.97 -2.89
N PRO A 20 -17.99 2.48 -3.83
CA PRO A 20 -18.80 1.64 -4.72
C PRO A 20 -18.02 0.63 -5.57
N ARG A 21 -16.70 0.82 -5.68
CA ARG A 21 -15.78 -0.04 -6.45
C ARG A 21 -14.82 -0.85 -5.56
N GLY A 22 -15.07 -0.93 -4.26
CA GLY A 22 -14.20 -1.63 -3.31
C GLY A 22 -12.76 -1.08 -3.33
N SER A 23 -11.77 -1.96 -3.42
CA SER A 23 -10.34 -1.61 -3.40
C SER A 23 -9.82 -0.96 -4.68
N TRP A 24 -10.61 -0.95 -5.76
CA TRP A 24 -10.12 -0.56 -7.09
C TRP A 24 -9.40 0.80 -7.15
N PRO A 25 -9.86 1.88 -6.48
CA PRO A 25 -9.12 3.15 -6.45
C PRO A 25 -7.74 3.05 -5.77
N ALA A 26 -7.62 2.20 -4.74
CA ALA A 26 -6.34 1.94 -4.08
C ALA A 26 -5.41 1.12 -4.98
N ASP A 27 -5.96 0.15 -5.71
CA ASP A 27 -5.22 -0.69 -6.67
C ASP A 27 -4.68 0.14 -7.85
N GLU A 28 -5.48 1.04 -8.42
CA GLU A 28 -5.05 1.96 -9.48
C GLU A 28 -3.93 2.89 -9.01
N TYR A 29 -4.08 3.47 -7.81
CA TYR A 29 -3.03 4.32 -7.25
C TYR A 29 -1.75 3.52 -7.00
N ALA A 30 -1.85 2.32 -6.42
CA ALA A 30 -0.69 1.47 -6.21
C ALA A 30 -0.02 1.07 -7.55
N ALA A 31 -0.80 0.83 -8.61
CA ALA A 31 -0.27 0.55 -9.94
C ALA A 31 0.45 1.77 -10.54
N ALA A 32 -0.10 2.98 -10.38
CA ALA A 32 0.55 4.22 -10.82
C ALA A 32 1.88 4.45 -10.08
N GLN A 33 1.91 4.24 -8.76
CA GLN A 33 3.15 4.33 -7.97
C GLN A 33 4.20 3.31 -8.43
N ARG A 34 3.78 2.08 -8.75
CA ARG A 34 4.66 1.04 -9.30
C ARG A 34 5.21 1.41 -10.68
N ALA A 35 4.39 2.01 -11.54
CA ALA A 35 4.85 2.53 -12.84
C ALA A 35 5.91 3.65 -12.69
N GLN A 36 5.91 4.36 -11.56
CA GLN A 36 6.91 5.36 -11.20
C GLN A 36 8.13 4.77 -10.45
N GLY A 37 8.22 3.44 -10.30
CA GLY A 37 9.33 2.77 -9.61
C GLY A 37 9.20 2.70 -8.09
N THR A 38 8.07 3.14 -7.51
CA THR A 38 7.81 2.96 -6.08
C THR A 38 7.24 1.57 -5.82
N ASN A 39 7.84 0.82 -4.90
CA ASN A 39 7.31 -0.48 -4.48
C ASN A 39 6.07 -0.30 -3.60
N ALA A 40 4.92 -0.01 -4.24
CA ALA A 40 3.65 0.28 -3.60
C ALA A 40 2.70 -0.93 -3.63
N ARG A 41 2.03 -1.17 -2.50
CA ARG A 41 1.09 -2.27 -2.28
C ARG A 41 -0.14 -1.79 -1.52
N VAL A 42 -1.28 -2.41 -1.79
CA VAL A 42 -2.53 -2.17 -1.04
C VAL A 42 -2.57 -3.10 0.16
N VAL A 43 -2.91 -2.56 1.33
CA VAL A 43 -3.22 -3.33 2.54
C VAL A 43 -4.56 -2.86 3.09
N VAL A 44 -5.31 -3.75 3.72
CA VAL A 44 -6.55 -3.40 4.41
C VAL A 44 -6.25 -3.10 5.87
N ASP A 45 -6.68 -1.93 6.35
CA ASP A 45 -6.78 -1.59 7.76
C ASP A 45 -8.19 -1.88 8.23
N LEU A 46 -8.36 -3.03 8.87
CA LEU A 46 -9.64 -3.51 9.37
C LEU A 46 -10.17 -2.67 10.54
N ALA A 47 -9.31 -1.98 11.29
CA ALA A 47 -9.74 -1.17 12.43
C ALA A 47 -10.41 0.13 11.99
N SER A 48 -9.94 0.71 10.89
CA SER A 48 -10.48 1.95 10.34
C SER A 48 -11.37 1.76 9.10
N ASP A 49 -11.53 0.51 8.64
CA ASP A 49 -12.24 0.13 7.41
C ASP A 49 -11.72 0.91 6.19
N GLN A 50 -10.40 0.86 5.99
CA GLN A 50 -9.70 1.57 4.93
C GLN A 50 -8.76 0.67 4.14
N PHE A 51 -8.64 0.94 2.85
CA PHE A 51 -7.49 0.50 2.06
C PHE A 51 -6.36 1.51 2.18
N LEU A 52 -5.18 1.05 2.59
CA LEU A 52 -3.98 1.85 2.66
C LEU A 52 -3.06 1.44 1.52
N VAL A 53 -2.58 2.40 0.75
CA VAL A 53 -1.46 2.17 -0.16
C VAL A 53 -0.18 2.47 0.60
N VAL A 54 0.64 1.46 0.80
CA VAL A 54 1.92 1.56 1.51
C VAL A 54 3.08 1.28 0.58
N THR A 55 4.25 1.85 0.87
CA THR A 55 5.50 1.47 0.24
C THR A 55 6.44 0.83 1.25
N ASP A 56 7.14 -0.21 0.81
CA ASP A 56 8.23 -0.83 1.56
C ASP A 56 9.52 -0.06 1.23
N THR A 57 10.02 0.75 2.16
CA THR A 57 11.35 1.35 2.05
C THR A 57 12.36 0.36 2.62
N THR A 58 13.11 -0.29 1.74
CA THR A 58 14.32 -1.01 2.14
C THR A 58 15.36 0.03 2.51
N HIS A 59 15.66 0.15 3.81
CA HIS A 59 16.80 0.96 4.25
C HIS A 59 18.08 0.24 3.77
N PRO A 60 19.02 0.93 3.10
CA PRO A 60 20.30 0.35 2.70
C PRO A 60 21.17 -0.04 3.90
#